data_AF-A0A2E6SEP2-F1
#
_entry.id   AF-A0A2E6SEP2-F1
#
_cell.length_a   1.000
_cell.length_b   1.000
_cell.length_c   1.000
_cell.angle_alpha   90.00
_cell.angle_beta   90.00
_cell.angle_gamma   90.00
#
_symmetry.space_group_name_H-M   'P 1'
#
loop_
_entity.id
_entity.type
_entity.pdbx_description
1 polymer ?
#
loop_
_entity_poly.entity_id
_entity_poly.type
_entity_poly.pdbx_seq_one_letter_code
_entity_poly.pdbx_strand_id
1 'polypeptide(L)'
;MVGLVISDSFLLCGNWEKKDGKFRLLKFVKVPYIEKLSGILFDESELSSVLGSALRQAKEKCPFDGQNVSVALPDDYLRHSHVETEKDLSREDSINLVHWIEEQKSKPDINEISFFGQTYLPGDSNIHVCSVPKSLLQTIQLSIKELGGNTFWMGPGSSLYIDGSGMSEAALIHRKGNRYSFMKVQNNRFGMGMVAFTGGVPKVVLGNDKKDEVTLAALGLQKSDFDDIPVYCPQKLGRKAKESWGSSDLRICTPFEGVDVEDNSVSGIPHFEANIFTQMILSNSLDYSFNFFNEPGITEFFFTEAMQTSKSSETSSKIKNELDETYEDEDDEKTVTGYIFSLLLIVGSFIAINYLKLQDELNNPIFGIGKEFVIERSSLNDNQNNPLYDRKPSLNLLKQSKAISSTLLSLLTQTNLDRYNTLTITQSFISLEYMSGTNPNIENILGLEPTSFSVEATGQDSTIFLWYYSFDLPSYSDDFTDGELSKMDLMIQLDTLLTDYSLKYFEQVFTENQIYGPMLIWVKSKADILQASAIISNVGDDILLRKFVLFNKSDRPKPRAGYYISILEE
;
A
#
# COMPACT_ATOMS: atom_id res chain seq x y z
N MET A 1 -10.51 -3.34 -25.55
CA MET A 1 -11.09 -2.76 -24.31
C MET A 1 -12.04 -1.65 -24.71
N VAL A 2 -13.01 -1.34 -23.86
CA VAL A 2 -13.92 -0.21 -24.06
C VAL A 2 -13.80 0.73 -22.87
N GLY A 3 -13.83 2.03 -23.14
CA GLY A 3 -13.81 3.08 -22.13
C GLY A 3 -15.05 3.91 -22.21
N LEU A 4 -15.51 4.34 -21.04
CA LEU A 4 -16.63 5.24 -20.85
C LEU A 4 -16.15 6.42 -20.01
N VAL A 5 -16.33 7.65 -20.51
CA VAL A 5 -16.12 8.87 -19.70
C VAL A 5 -17.47 9.52 -19.50
N ILE A 6 -17.89 9.59 -18.24
CA ILE A 6 -19.14 10.22 -17.83
C ILE A 6 -18.89 11.73 -17.68
N SER A 7 -19.74 12.56 -18.30
CA SER A 7 -19.75 14.02 -18.10
C SER A 7 -21.11 14.46 -17.53
N ASP A 8 -21.36 15.76 -17.43
CA ASP A 8 -22.65 16.32 -16.97
C ASP A 8 -23.73 16.30 -18.04
N SER A 9 -23.36 16.34 -19.32
CA SER A 9 -24.31 16.48 -20.42
C SER A 9 -24.16 15.45 -21.53
N PHE A 10 -23.17 14.57 -21.45
CA PHE A 10 -22.94 13.53 -22.44
C PHE A 10 -22.09 12.40 -21.88
N LEU A 11 -22.14 11.27 -22.56
CA LEU A 11 -21.25 10.12 -22.42
C LEU A 11 -20.25 10.10 -23.58
N LEU A 12 -18.97 9.88 -23.30
CA LEU A 12 -18.01 9.44 -24.31
C LEU A 12 -17.82 7.94 -24.20
N CYS A 13 -17.87 7.26 -25.33
CA CYS A 13 -17.58 5.84 -25.44
C CYS A 13 -16.60 5.61 -26.57
N GLY A 14 -15.61 4.76 -26.34
CA GLY A 14 -14.70 4.36 -27.40
C GLY A 14 -14.08 3.00 -27.12
N ASN A 15 -13.66 2.32 -28.18
CA ASN A 15 -12.97 1.04 -28.10
C ASN A 15 -11.55 1.18 -28.64
N TRP A 16 -10.61 0.55 -27.94
CA TRP A 16 -9.22 0.50 -28.37
C TRP A 16 -8.66 -0.91 -28.26
N GLU A 17 -7.62 -1.14 -29.04
CA GLU A 17 -6.77 -2.32 -28.98
C GLU A 17 -5.32 -1.90 -28.75
N LYS A 18 -4.55 -2.80 -28.14
CA LYS A 18 -3.09 -2.66 -28.00
C LYS A 18 -2.45 -3.64 -28.99
N LYS A 19 -1.75 -3.13 -30.01
CA LYS A 19 -0.99 -3.91 -30.99
C LYS A 19 0.44 -3.41 -31.02
N ASP A 20 1.41 -4.33 -30.91
CA ASP A 20 2.85 -4.02 -30.94
C ASP A 20 3.28 -2.92 -29.95
N GLY A 21 2.67 -2.91 -28.76
CA GLY A 21 2.94 -1.91 -27.72
C GLY A 21 2.30 -0.53 -27.97
N LYS A 22 1.65 -0.32 -29.11
CA LYS A 22 0.92 0.91 -29.43
C LYS A 22 -0.58 0.73 -29.22
N PHE A 23 -1.22 1.80 -28.74
CA PHE A 23 -2.67 1.83 -28.59
C PHE A 23 -3.30 2.40 -29.85
N ARG A 24 -4.31 1.70 -30.38
CA ARG A 24 -5.08 2.11 -31.54
C ARG A 24 -6.54 2.27 -31.17
N LEU A 25 -7.09 3.46 -31.42
CA LEU A 25 -8.50 3.76 -31.22
C LEU A 25 -9.28 3.33 -32.46
N LEU A 26 -10.25 2.43 -32.28
CA LEU A 26 -11.00 1.82 -33.39
C LEU A 26 -12.29 2.59 -33.70
N LYS A 27 -13.04 2.95 -32.67
CA LYS A 27 -14.28 3.72 -32.74
C LYS A 27 -14.38 4.64 -31.55
N PHE A 28 -15.03 5.76 -31.77
CA PHE A 28 -15.26 6.76 -30.75
C PHE A 28 -16.60 7.45 -30.98
N VAL A 29 -17.36 7.66 -29.91
CA VAL A 29 -18.68 8.30 -29.99
C VAL A 29 -18.93 9.18 -28.78
N LYS A 30 -19.55 10.33 -29.05
CA LYS A 30 -20.19 11.18 -28.04
C LYS A 30 -21.71 11.00 -28.11
N VAL A 31 -22.32 10.67 -26.97
CA VAL A 31 -23.77 10.51 -26.84
C VAL A 31 -24.29 11.56 -25.86
N PRO A 32 -25.10 12.55 -26.30
CA PRO A 32 -25.67 13.55 -25.40
C PRO A 32 -26.72 12.95 -24.47
N TYR A 33 -26.83 13.49 -23.26
CA TYR A 33 -27.90 13.15 -22.33
C TYR A 33 -29.15 13.99 -22.58
N ILE A 34 -30.30 13.47 -22.14
CA ILE A 34 -31.58 14.16 -22.22
C ILE A 34 -31.63 15.29 -21.17
N GLU A 35 -31.00 15.07 -20.02
CA GLU A 35 -30.86 16.03 -18.93
C GLU A 35 -29.49 15.90 -18.26
N LYS A 36 -29.19 16.81 -17.33
CA LYS A 36 -27.90 16.86 -16.65
C LYS A 36 -27.83 15.89 -15.48
N LEU A 37 -26.72 15.16 -15.35
CA LEU A 37 -26.58 14.17 -14.28
C LEU A 37 -26.38 14.80 -12.90
N SER A 38 -25.75 15.97 -12.80
CA SER A 38 -25.49 16.64 -11.52
C SER A 38 -26.74 16.91 -10.67
N GLY A 39 -27.92 17.04 -11.29
CA GLY A 39 -29.18 17.24 -10.59
C GLY A 39 -29.82 15.96 -10.04
N ILE A 40 -29.40 14.78 -10.52
CA ILE A 40 -30.10 13.51 -10.32
C ILE A 40 -29.18 12.43 -9.73
N LEU A 41 -27.99 12.78 -9.24
CA LEU A 41 -26.97 11.83 -8.77
C LEU A 41 -27.47 10.84 -7.69
N PHE A 42 -28.51 11.20 -6.94
CA PHE A 42 -29.11 10.39 -5.86
C PHE A 42 -30.44 9.73 -6.27
N ASP A 43 -30.98 10.01 -7.46
CA ASP A 43 -32.22 9.43 -7.96
C ASP A 43 -31.92 8.26 -8.92
N GLU A 44 -32.05 7.04 -8.42
CA GLU A 44 -31.79 5.82 -9.19
C GLU A 44 -32.69 5.67 -10.42
N SER A 45 -33.96 6.11 -10.33
CA SER A 45 -34.93 5.98 -11.42
C SER A 45 -34.57 6.91 -12.58
N GLU A 46 -34.31 8.19 -12.26
CA GLU A 46 -33.91 9.18 -13.26
C GLU A 46 -32.53 8.83 -13.85
N LEU A 47 -31.56 8.42 -13.02
CA LEU A 47 -30.25 7.97 -13.49
C LEU A 47 -30.37 6.78 -14.45
N SER A 48 -31.16 5.77 -14.10
CA SER A 48 -31.36 4.58 -14.94
C SER A 48 -31.97 4.94 -16.29
N SER A 49 -32.92 5.87 -16.31
CA SER A 49 -33.50 6.41 -17.55
C SER A 49 -32.46 7.10 -18.44
N VAL A 50 -31.69 8.03 -17.86
CA VAL A 50 -30.72 8.85 -18.62
C VAL A 50 -29.50 8.05 -19.04
N LEU A 51 -28.83 7.39 -18.09
CA LEU A 51 -27.63 6.60 -18.35
C LEU A 51 -27.94 5.33 -19.14
N GLY A 52 -29.03 4.63 -18.83
CA GLY A 52 -29.44 3.43 -19.56
C GLY A 52 -29.70 3.73 -21.03
N SER A 53 -30.42 4.82 -21.34
CA SER A 53 -30.64 5.28 -22.72
C SER A 53 -29.32 5.62 -23.43
N ALA A 54 -28.44 6.38 -22.77
CA ALA A 54 -27.17 6.80 -23.35
C ALA A 54 -26.22 5.61 -23.59
N LEU A 55 -26.17 4.64 -22.67
CA LEU A 55 -25.34 3.44 -22.79
C LEU A 55 -25.83 2.52 -23.91
N ARG A 56 -27.15 2.39 -24.10
CA ARG A 56 -27.72 1.65 -25.24
C ARG A 56 -27.32 2.28 -26.57
N GLN A 57 -27.46 3.61 -26.70
CA GLN A 57 -27.02 4.34 -27.91
C GLN A 57 -25.51 4.24 -28.13
N ALA A 58 -24.72 4.26 -27.05
CA ALA A 58 -23.28 4.08 -27.13
C ALA A 58 -22.93 2.67 -27.62
N LYS A 59 -23.61 1.63 -27.11
CA LYS A 59 -23.43 0.24 -27.53
C LYS A 59 -23.73 0.02 -29.00
N GLU A 60 -24.79 0.61 -29.54
CA GLU A 60 -25.13 0.51 -30.97
C GLU A 60 -23.99 0.96 -31.89
N LYS A 61 -23.25 1.99 -31.47
CA LYS A 61 -22.14 2.57 -32.25
C LYS A 61 -20.79 1.92 -31.92
N CYS A 62 -20.54 1.66 -30.63
CA CYS A 62 -19.36 1.03 -30.08
C CYS A 62 -19.76 -0.23 -29.30
N PRO A 63 -19.89 -1.39 -29.97
CA PRO A 63 -20.25 -2.64 -29.29
C PRO A 63 -19.21 -3.03 -28.24
N PHE A 64 -19.66 -3.39 -27.05
CA PHE A 64 -18.82 -3.82 -25.93
C PHE A 64 -19.27 -5.14 -25.27
N ASP A 65 -20.11 -5.91 -25.95
CA ASP A 65 -20.47 -7.28 -25.53
C ASP A 65 -19.21 -8.15 -25.39
N GLY A 66 -19.04 -8.77 -24.21
CA GLY A 66 -17.90 -9.62 -23.88
C GLY A 66 -16.58 -8.86 -23.71
N GLN A 67 -16.57 -7.53 -23.77
CA GLN A 67 -15.36 -6.72 -23.61
C GLN A 67 -15.24 -6.15 -22.20
N ASN A 68 -13.99 -5.97 -21.76
CA ASN A 68 -13.66 -5.26 -20.52
C ASN A 68 -13.95 -3.76 -20.69
N VAL A 69 -14.77 -3.22 -19.79
CA VAL A 69 -15.25 -1.83 -19.76
C VAL A 69 -14.63 -1.09 -18.59
N SER A 70 -13.93 0.00 -18.90
CA SER A 70 -13.37 0.96 -17.94
C SER A 70 -14.23 2.22 -17.90
N VAL A 71 -14.49 2.78 -16.72
CA VAL A 71 -15.35 3.95 -16.52
C VAL A 71 -14.64 5.03 -15.72
N ALA A 72 -14.47 6.21 -16.31
CA ALA A 72 -13.99 7.38 -15.60
C ALA A 72 -15.16 8.28 -15.17
N LEU A 73 -15.26 8.53 -13.87
CA LEU A 73 -16.20 9.48 -13.29
C LEU A 73 -15.56 10.87 -13.15
N PRO A 74 -16.31 11.95 -13.40
CA PRO A 74 -15.78 13.30 -13.20
C PRO A 74 -15.62 13.58 -11.71
N ASP A 75 -14.53 14.21 -11.32
CA ASP A 75 -14.22 14.51 -9.91
C ASP A 75 -15.29 15.43 -9.26
N ASP A 76 -16.07 16.17 -10.05
CA ASP A 76 -17.17 17.00 -9.53
C ASP A 76 -18.39 16.18 -9.03
N TYR A 77 -18.49 14.88 -9.35
CA TYR A 77 -19.51 13.97 -8.78
C TYR A 77 -19.06 13.27 -7.51
N LEU A 78 -17.78 13.38 -7.22
CA LEU A 78 -17.12 12.67 -6.14
C LEU A 78 -16.72 13.68 -5.08
N ARG A 79 -16.75 13.27 -3.81
CA ARG A 79 -16.12 14.05 -2.76
C ARG A 79 -14.79 13.42 -2.41
N HIS A 80 -13.73 14.07 -2.83
CA HIS A 80 -12.39 13.71 -2.41
C HIS A 80 -12.10 14.28 -1.03
N SER A 81 -11.55 13.47 -0.14
CA SER A 81 -11.06 13.90 1.14
C SER A 81 -9.77 13.16 1.49
N HIS A 82 -9.18 13.58 2.59
CA HIS A 82 -7.98 13.00 3.16
C HIS A 82 -8.26 12.73 4.63
N VAL A 83 -7.88 11.55 5.08
CA VAL A 83 -7.93 11.13 6.47
C VAL A 83 -6.56 10.65 6.88
N GLU A 84 -6.07 11.19 8.00
CA GLU A 84 -4.85 10.72 8.64
C GLU A 84 -5.28 9.78 9.77
N THR A 85 -4.84 8.52 9.72
CA THR A 85 -5.11 7.51 10.75
C THR A 85 -3.93 7.35 11.69
N GLU A 86 -4.13 6.65 12.80
CA GLU A 86 -3.02 6.25 13.67
C GLU A 86 -2.35 4.99 13.10
N LYS A 87 -1.03 4.86 13.28
CA LYS A 87 -0.26 3.74 12.70
C LYS A 87 -0.66 2.36 13.22
N ASP A 88 -1.31 2.30 14.37
CA ASP A 88 -1.73 1.06 15.02
C ASP A 88 -3.19 0.69 14.73
N LEU A 89 -3.91 1.52 13.96
CA LEU A 89 -5.31 1.30 13.65
C LEU A 89 -5.45 0.18 12.61
N SER A 90 -6.38 -0.76 12.85
CA SER A 90 -6.67 -1.80 11.86
C SER A 90 -7.32 -1.20 10.60
N ARG A 91 -7.35 -1.95 9.48
CA ARG A 91 -8.04 -1.49 8.26
C ARG A 91 -9.53 -1.26 8.48
N GLU A 92 -10.18 -2.15 9.24
CA GLU A 92 -11.60 -2.03 9.56
C GLU A 92 -11.88 -0.80 10.42
N ASP A 93 -11.05 -0.58 11.44
CA ASP A 93 -11.14 0.61 12.28
C ASP A 93 -10.83 1.90 11.50
N SER A 94 -9.93 1.84 10.53
CA SER A 94 -9.61 2.95 9.63
C SER A 94 -10.82 3.32 8.76
N ILE A 95 -11.52 2.33 8.24
CA ILE A 95 -12.79 2.53 7.50
C ILE A 95 -13.85 3.13 8.44
N ASN A 96 -14.00 2.60 9.65
CA ASN A 96 -14.95 3.14 10.63
C ASN A 96 -14.63 4.59 11.00
N LEU A 97 -13.36 4.93 11.16
CA LEU A 97 -12.90 6.29 11.40
C LEU A 97 -13.20 7.21 10.21
N VAL A 98 -12.94 6.75 8.98
CA VAL A 98 -13.29 7.47 7.75
C VAL A 98 -14.80 7.73 7.71
N HIS A 99 -15.62 6.71 7.96
CA HIS A 99 -17.08 6.85 8.05
C HIS A 99 -17.48 7.91 9.07
N TRP A 100 -16.94 7.84 10.30
CA TRP A 100 -17.25 8.79 11.35
C TRP A 100 -16.84 10.22 10.99
N ILE A 101 -15.61 10.43 10.48
CA ILE A 101 -15.12 11.75 10.07
C ILE A 101 -15.97 12.33 8.94
N GLU A 102 -16.31 11.52 7.94
CA GLU A 102 -17.10 11.96 6.80
C GLU A 102 -18.57 12.20 7.16
N GLU A 103 -19.11 11.48 8.15
CA GLU A 103 -20.43 11.76 8.74
C GLU A 103 -20.47 13.16 9.34
N GLN A 104 -19.44 13.54 10.10
CA GLN A 104 -19.35 14.90 10.68
C GLN A 104 -19.27 16.00 9.61
N LYS A 105 -18.78 15.68 8.40
CA LYS A 105 -18.64 16.63 7.29
C LYS A 105 -19.90 16.73 6.40
N SER A 106 -20.83 15.77 6.47
CA SER A 106 -21.83 15.57 5.41
C SER A 106 -23.21 16.18 5.65
N LYS A 107 -23.68 16.90 4.63
CA LYS A 107 -24.97 16.67 3.95
C LYS A 107 -24.59 16.33 2.49
N PRO A 108 -25.11 15.28 1.81
CA PRO A 108 -26.35 14.52 2.03
C PRO A 108 -26.22 13.27 2.94
N ASP A 109 -27.29 12.47 3.04
CA ASP A 109 -27.40 11.29 3.93
C ASP A 109 -26.27 10.29 3.66
N ILE A 110 -25.51 9.95 4.71
CA ILE A 110 -24.37 9.04 4.62
C ILE A 110 -24.78 7.65 4.11
N ASN A 111 -26.04 7.26 4.31
CA ASN A 111 -26.57 5.99 3.83
C ASN A 111 -26.64 5.91 2.30
N GLU A 112 -26.66 7.03 1.59
CA GLU A 112 -26.70 7.10 0.13
C GLU A 112 -25.29 7.13 -0.50
N ILE A 113 -24.25 7.11 0.31
CA ILE A 113 -22.85 7.29 -0.10
C ILE A 113 -22.02 6.04 0.22
N SER A 114 -21.17 5.63 -0.72
CA SER A 114 -20.12 4.62 -0.52
C SER A 114 -18.76 5.30 -0.39
N PHE A 115 -17.89 4.77 0.48
CA PHE A 115 -16.55 5.28 0.70
C PHE A 115 -15.50 4.31 0.17
N PHE A 116 -14.56 4.83 -0.60
CA PHE A 116 -13.41 4.09 -1.10
C PHE A 116 -12.15 4.81 -0.63
N GLY A 117 -11.24 4.06 -0.02
CA GLY A 117 -9.94 4.54 0.45
C GLY A 117 -8.81 4.02 -0.44
N GLN A 118 -7.76 4.81 -0.61
CA GLN A 118 -6.49 4.36 -1.15
C GLN A 118 -5.34 4.86 -0.30
N THR A 119 -4.41 3.96 0.04
CA THR A 119 -3.10 4.31 0.60
C THR A 119 -2.04 4.12 -0.47
N TYR A 120 -1.04 4.99 -0.52
CA TYR A 120 0.05 4.93 -1.50
C TYR A 120 1.31 4.26 -0.94
N LEU A 121 1.28 3.88 0.34
CA LEU A 121 2.27 3.06 1.03
C LEU A 121 1.53 2.09 1.97
N PRO A 122 1.80 0.77 1.93
CA PRO A 122 1.14 -0.20 2.81
C PRO A 122 1.34 0.15 4.30
N GLY A 123 0.25 0.17 5.05
CA GLY A 123 0.25 0.53 6.47
C GLY A 123 0.55 2.00 6.79
N ASP A 124 0.60 2.90 5.79
CA ASP A 124 0.70 4.33 6.06
C ASP A 124 -0.63 4.91 6.55
N SER A 125 -0.51 5.97 7.36
CA SER A 125 -1.65 6.66 7.95
C SER A 125 -2.41 7.55 6.97
N ASN A 126 -1.85 7.82 5.80
CA ASN A 126 -2.40 8.74 4.82
C ASN A 126 -3.38 8.03 3.88
N ILE A 127 -4.68 8.24 4.11
CA ILE A 127 -5.74 7.66 3.28
C ILE A 127 -6.32 8.75 2.38
N HIS A 128 -6.29 8.50 1.06
CA HIS A 128 -7.09 9.21 0.07
C HIS A 128 -8.49 8.61 0.06
N VAL A 129 -9.50 9.41 0.40
CA VAL A 129 -10.89 8.94 0.48
C VAL A 129 -11.70 9.55 -0.65
N CYS A 130 -12.49 8.71 -1.32
CA CYS A 130 -13.49 9.11 -2.30
C CYS A 130 -14.88 8.71 -1.81
N SER A 131 -15.76 9.69 -1.63
CA SER A 131 -17.17 9.49 -1.35
C SER A 131 -17.96 9.54 -2.65
N VAL A 132 -18.78 8.51 -2.91
CA VAL A 132 -19.48 8.34 -4.19
C VAL A 132 -20.96 7.99 -3.95
N PRO A 133 -21.91 8.58 -4.69
CA PRO A 133 -23.33 8.20 -4.61
C PRO A 133 -23.56 6.73 -4.99
N LYS A 134 -24.26 5.97 -4.13
CA LYS A 134 -24.56 4.55 -4.34
C LYS A 134 -25.41 4.29 -5.58
N SER A 135 -26.43 5.12 -5.78
CA SER A 135 -27.32 5.13 -6.95
C SER A 135 -26.53 5.20 -8.26
N LEU A 136 -25.53 6.09 -8.35
CA LEU A 136 -24.68 6.23 -9.53
C LEU A 136 -23.87 4.96 -9.80
N LEU A 137 -23.23 4.42 -8.76
CA LEU A 137 -22.41 3.20 -8.85
C LEU A 137 -23.24 2.01 -9.36
N GLN A 138 -24.37 1.77 -8.70
CA GLN A 138 -25.25 0.64 -9.00
C GLN A 138 -25.84 0.77 -10.41
N THR A 139 -26.31 1.96 -10.78
CA THR A 139 -26.89 2.21 -12.11
C THR A 139 -25.87 1.90 -13.21
N ILE A 140 -24.63 2.40 -13.09
CA ILE A 140 -23.58 2.17 -14.09
C ILE A 140 -23.21 0.69 -14.14
N GLN A 141 -22.98 0.05 -12.99
CA GLN A 141 -22.55 -1.34 -12.91
C GLN A 141 -23.61 -2.29 -13.49
N LEU A 142 -24.87 -2.12 -13.11
CA LEU A 142 -25.99 -2.93 -13.61
C LEU A 142 -26.19 -2.70 -15.11
N SER A 143 -26.21 -1.44 -15.56
CA SER A 143 -26.40 -1.13 -16.98
C SER A 143 -25.32 -1.74 -17.87
N ILE A 144 -24.05 -1.72 -17.45
CA ILE A 144 -22.95 -2.34 -18.21
C ILE A 144 -23.13 -3.86 -18.28
N LYS A 145 -23.44 -4.51 -17.14
CA LYS A 145 -23.64 -5.97 -17.07
C LYS A 145 -24.86 -6.42 -17.88
N GLU A 146 -25.99 -5.72 -17.79
CA GLU A 146 -27.20 -5.98 -18.58
C GLU A 146 -26.95 -5.86 -20.08
N LEU A 147 -26.06 -4.93 -20.47
CA LEU A 147 -25.64 -4.73 -21.84
C LEU A 147 -24.51 -5.68 -22.27
N GLY A 148 -24.17 -6.70 -21.47
CA GLY A 148 -23.21 -7.75 -21.84
C GLY A 148 -21.73 -7.36 -21.70
N GLY A 149 -21.42 -6.22 -21.10
CA GLY A 149 -20.05 -5.78 -20.85
C GLY A 149 -19.47 -6.33 -19.54
N ASN A 150 -18.16 -6.56 -19.51
CA ASN A 150 -17.44 -6.97 -18.30
C ASN A 150 -16.93 -5.73 -17.58
N THR A 151 -17.39 -5.49 -16.35
CA THR A 151 -16.93 -4.36 -15.53
C THR A 151 -15.49 -4.58 -15.10
N PHE A 152 -14.56 -3.78 -15.62
CA PHE A 152 -13.13 -3.93 -15.36
C PHE A 152 -12.63 -2.92 -14.33
N TRP A 153 -12.82 -1.62 -14.59
CA TRP A 153 -12.38 -0.56 -13.69
C TRP A 153 -13.38 0.59 -13.67
N MET A 154 -13.65 1.16 -12.50
CA MET A 154 -14.35 2.43 -12.37
C MET A 154 -13.67 3.28 -11.30
N GLY A 155 -13.40 4.54 -11.61
CA GLY A 155 -12.73 5.43 -10.66
C GLY A 155 -12.81 6.90 -11.06
N PRO A 156 -12.20 7.79 -10.26
CA PRO A 156 -12.13 9.20 -10.57
C PRO A 156 -11.25 9.45 -11.80
N GLY A 157 -11.63 10.45 -12.59
CA GLY A 157 -10.80 10.95 -13.68
C GLY A 157 -9.42 11.42 -13.19
N SER A 158 -9.32 11.91 -11.95
CA SER A 158 -8.03 12.32 -11.36
C SER A 158 -7.04 11.18 -11.13
N SER A 159 -7.50 10.00 -10.71
CA SER A 159 -6.65 8.82 -10.51
C SER A 159 -5.96 8.35 -11.79
N LEU A 160 -6.55 8.61 -12.97
CA LEU A 160 -5.89 8.29 -14.24
C LEU A 160 -4.58 9.07 -14.46
N TYR A 161 -4.44 10.24 -13.84
CA TYR A 161 -3.23 11.06 -13.91
C TYR A 161 -2.28 10.79 -12.74
N ILE A 162 -2.84 10.70 -11.54
CA ILE A 162 -2.04 10.52 -10.32
C ILE A 162 -1.46 9.11 -10.28
N ASP A 163 -2.31 8.12 -10.50
CA ASP A 163 -1.97 6.70 -10.36
C ASP A 163 -1.53 6.14 -11.71
N GLY A 164 -2.19 6.55 -12.79
CA GLY A 164 -2.05 5.99 -14.15
C GLY A 164 -0.90 6.55 -15.00
N SER A 165 -0.26 7.64 -14.60
CA SER A 165 0.78 8.31 -15.42
C SER A 165 2.09 7.53 -15.57
N GLY A 166 2.28 6.47 -14.79
CA GLY A 166 3.56 5.75 -14.72
C GLY A 166 4.66 6.54 -14.01
N MET A 167 4.30 7.53 -13.18
CA MET A 167 5.23 8.26 -12.30
C MET A 167 4.86 8.04 -10.83
N SER A 168 5.85 7.79 -9.98
CA SER A 168 5.65 7.53 -8.55
C SER A 168 5.10 8.75 -7.82
N GLU A 169 5.35 9.93 -8.37
CA GLU A 169 4.90 11.20 -7.84
C GLU A 169 4.33 12.02 -9.00
N ALA A 170 3.13 12.56 -8.78
CA ALA A 170 2.43 13.34 -9.78
C ALA A 170 1.42 14.26 -9.11
N ALA A 171 1.16 15.40 -9.74
CA ALA A 171 0.09 16.30 -9.37
C ALA A 171 -0.89 16.49 -10.54
N LEU A 172 -2.15 16.68 -10.19
CA LEU A 172 -3.21 17.08 -11.10
C LEU A 172 -3.75 18.44 -10.66
N ILE A 173 -3.93 19.35 -11.62
CA ILE A 173 -4.56 20.65 -11.37
C ILE A 173 -5.83 20.83 -12.18
N HIS A 174 -6.84 21.39 -11.53
CA HIS A 174 -8.10 21.78 -12.13
C HIS A 174 -8.37 23.26 -11.84
N ARG A 175 -8.52 24.05 -12.91
CA ARG A 175 -8.70 25.50 -12.84
C ARG A 175 -10.16 25.87 -12.63
N LYS A 176 -10.41 26.68 -11.60
CA LYS A 176 -11.67 27.39 -11.35
C LYS A 176 -11.38 28.90 -11.23
N GLY A 177 -11.38 29.60 -12.38
CA GLY A 177 -11.06 31.03 -12.45
C GLY A 177 -9.57 31.33 -12.30
N ASN A 178 -9.21 32.06 -11.23
CA ASN A 178 -7.81 32.32 -10.82
C ASN A 178 -7.31 31.36 -9.73
N ARG A 179 -8.15 30.40 -9.33
CA ARG A 179 -7.83 29.34 -8.37
C ARG A 179 -7.68 28.02 -9.09
N TYR A 180 -6.86 27.15 -8.52
CA TYR A 180 -6.53 25.84 -9.04
C TYR A 180 -6.67 24.86 -7.89
N SER A 181 -7.67 23.98 -7.94
CA SER A 181 -7.69 22.82 -7.05
C SER A 181 -6.59 21.87 -7.51
N PHE A 182 -5.83 21.32 -6.56
CA PHE A 182 -4.80 20.34 -6.84
C PHE A 182 -5.06 19.07 -6.05
N MET A 183 -4.62 17.96 -6.62
CA MET A 183 -4.43 16.68 -5.98
C MET A 183 -3.03 16.21 -6.34
N LYS A 184 -2.27 15.67 -5.39
CA LYS A 184 -0.90 15.22 -5.61
C LYS A 184 -0.61 13.97 -4.82
N VAL A 185 0.34 13.18 -5.32
CA VAL A 185 1.03 12.15 -4.57
C VAL A 185 2.51 12.49 -4.57
N GLN A 186 3.09 12.54 -3.38
CA GLN A 186 4.50 12.83 -3.17
C GLN A 186 4.95 12.09 -1.91
N ASN A 187 6.12 11.46 -1.95
CA ASN A 187 6.64 10.61 -0.89
C ASN A 187 5.63 9.55 -0.45
N ASN A 188 4.91 8.95 -1.41
CA ASN A 188 3.83 7.99 -1.18
C ASN A 188 2.68 8.51 -0.29
N ARG A 189 2.45 9.83 -0.28
CA ARG A 189 1.37 10.46 0.48
C ARG A 189 0.50 11.30 -0.43
N PHE A 190 -0.80 11.12 -0.29
CA PHE A 190 -1.81 11.93 -0.93
C PHE A 190 -1.94 13.29 -0.26
N GLY A 191 -1.92 14.34 -1.08
CA GLY A 191 -2.21 15.71 -0.69
C GLY A 191 -3.23 16.32 -1.64
N MET A 192 -4.08 17.19 -1.12
CA MET A 192 -5.00 17.96 -1.95
C MET A 192 -5.21 19.36 -1.37
N GLY A 193 -5.73 20.25 -2.19
CA GLY A 193 -5.99 21.62 -1.76
C GLY A 193 -6.31 22.55 -2.92
N MET A 194 -6.04 23.83 -2.71
CA MET A 194 -6.28 24.89 -3.68
C MET A 194 -5.16 25.93 -3.63
N VAL A 195 -4.58 26.22 -4.80
CA VAL A 195 -3.61 27.30 -5.00
C VAL A 195 -4.27 28.43 -5.79
N ALA A 196 -3.96 29.67 -5.47
CA ALA A 196 -4.40 30.85 -6.22
C ALA A 196 -3.21 31.73 -6.59
N PHE A 197 -3.34 32.42 -7.72
CA PHE A 197 -2.35 33.41 -8.15
C PHE A 197 -2.88 34.81 -7.91
N THR A 198 -2.16 35.59 -7.09
CA THR A 198 -2.48 37.00 -6.81
C THR A 198 -1.31 37.86 -7.27
N GLY A 199 -1.52 38.71 -8.28
CA GLY A 199 -0.43 39.52 -8.86
C GLY A 199 0.69 38.70 -9.50
N GLY A 200 0.42 37.44 -9.89
CA GLY A 200 1.42 36.51 -10.42
C GLY A 200 2.16 35.69 -9.35
N VAL A 201 1.94 35.99 -8.06
CA VAL A 201 2.53 35.22 -6.95
C VAL A 201 1.61 34.07 -6.55
N PRO A 202 2.10 32.83 -6.48
CA PRO A 202 1.33 31.68 -6.04
C PRO A 202 1.13 31.70 -4.52
N LYS A 203 -0.08 31.35 -4.07
CA LYS A 203 -0.40 31.21 -2.65
C LYS A 203 -1.33 30.01 -2.44
N VAL A 204 -1.03 29.18 -1.44
CA VAL A 204 -1.94 28.13 -0.99
C VAL A 204 -3.11 28.79 -0.26
N VAL A 205 -4.32 28.50 -0.73
CA VAL A 205 -5.58 28.97 -0.13
C VAL A 205 -6.06 27.95 0.90
N LEU A 206 -5.95 26.68 0.54
CA LEU A 206 -6.34 25.51 1.32
C LEU A 206 -5.34 24.40 0.97
N GLY A 207 -4.90 23.62 1.94
CA GLY A 207 -3.98 22.51 1.72
C GLY A 207 -3.92 21.61 2.93
N ASN A 208 -3.58 20.34 2.69
CA ASN A 208 -3.45 19.35 3.74
C ASN A 208 -2.00 19.19 4.22
N ASP A 209 -1.03 19.76 3.50
CA ASP A 209 0.37 19.76 3.93
C ASP A 209 0.54 20.65 5.16
N LYS A 210 1.47 20.27 6.06
CA LYS A 210 1.74 21.02 7.31
C LYS A 210 2.22 22.46 7.07
N LYS A 211 2.79 22.75 5.90
CA LYS A 211 3.32 24.06 5.51
C LYS A 211 3.01 24.33 4.05
N ASP A 212 2.49 25.53 3.76
CA ASP A 212 2.22 25.99 2.39
C ASP A 212 3.45 25.92 1.48
N GLU A 213 4.63 26.19 2.03
CA GLU A 213 5.92 26.14 1.31
C GLU A 213 6.19 24.74 0.73
N VAL A 214 5.79 23.67 1.42
CA VAL A 214 5.97 22.29 0.94
C VAL A 214 5.08 22.04 -0.27
N THR A 215 3.83 22.51 -0.24
CA THR A 215 2.93 22.40 -1.39
C THR A 215 3.46 23.21 -2.59
N LEU A 216 3.91 24.45 -2.36
CA LEU A 216 4.41 25.32 -3.44
C LEU A 216 5.73 24.81 -4.02
N ALA A 217 6.63 24.29 -3.18
CA ALA A 217 7.86 23.66 -3.62
C ALA A 217 7.58 22.40 -4.47
N ALA A 218 6.72 21.50 -3.98
CA ALA A 218 6.34 20.29 -4.70
C ALA A 218 5.76 20.61 -6.09
N LEU A 219 4.90 21.63 -6.18
CA LEU A 219 4.30 22.06 -7.44
C LEU A 219 5.25 22.88 -8.32
N GLY A 220 6.53 23.06 -7.97
CA GLY A 220 7.49 23.85 -8.73
C GLY A 220 7.16 25.36 -8.82
N LEU A 221 6.36 25.85 -7.87
CA LEU A 221 5.93 27.26 -7.81
C LEU A 221 6.84 28.12 -6.92
N GLN A 222 7.70 27.47 -6.12
CA GLN A 222 8.69 28.12 -5.27
C GLN A 222 10.02 27.38 -5.42
N LYS A 223 11.13 28.14 -5.46
CA LYS A 223 12.47 27.55 -5.48
C LYS A 223 12.73 26.80 -4.18
N SER A 224 13.20 25.57 -4.32
CA SER A 224 13.45 24.64 -3.24
C SER A 224 14.62 23.74 -3.64
N ASP A 225 15.29 23.15 -2.65
CA ASP A 225 16.30 22.10 -2.87
C ASP A 225 15.64 20.73 -3.08
N PHE A 226 14.32 20.62 -2.88
CA PHE A 226 13.52 19.43 -3.17
C PHE A 226 13.11 19.38 -4.64
N ASP A 227 13.10 18.18 -5.24
CA ASP A 227 12.62 17.95 -6.59
C ASP A 227 11.13 18.31 -6.73
N ASP A 228 10.78 18.99 -7.82
CA ASP A 228 9.40 19.28 -8.18
C ASP A 228 8.76 18.07 -8.87
N ILE A 229 7.45 17.89 -8.65
CA ILE A 229 6.70 16.77 -9.22
C ILE A 229 6.00 17.21 -10.50
N PRO A 230 5.80 16.32 -11.49
CA PRO A 230 5.10 16.63 -12.71
C PRO A 230 3.66 17.04 -12.45
N VAL A 231 3.24 18.16 -13.05
CA VAL A 231 1.92 18.75 -12.85
C VAL A 231 1.08 18.59 -14.13
N TYR A 232 0.08 17.74 -14.11
CA TYR A 232 -0.83 17.50 -15.22
C TYR A 232 -2.03 18.45 -15.18
N CYS A 233 -2.44 18.94 -16.36
CA CYS A 233 -3.68 19.69 -16.51
C CYS A 233 -4.50 19.16 -17.69
N PRO A 234 -5.63 18.48 -17.44
CA PRO A 234 -6.51 17.96 -18.50
C PRO A 234 -7.25 19.09 -19.23
N GLN A 235 -7.38 20.26 -18.60
CA GLN A 235 -8.06 21.41 -19.16
C GLN A 235 -7.16 22.18 -20.12
N LYS A 236 -7.78 22.79 -21.14
CA LYS A 236 -7.07 23.73 -22.01
C LYS A 236 -6.76 25.03 -21.25
N LEU A 237 -5.49 25.24 -20.94
CA LEU A 237 -5.03 26.48 -20.30
C LEU A 237 -4.77 27.59 -21.33
N GLY A 238 -5.25 28.79 -21.02
CA GLY A 238 -4.94 30.01 -21.78
C GLY A 238 -3.50 30.50 -21.52
N ARG A 239 -2.99 31.40 -22.36
CA ARG A 239 -1.61 31.90 -22.31
C ARG A 239 -1.18 32.40 -20.91
N LYS A 240 -1.96 33.28 -20.29
CA LYS A 240 -1.68 33.80 -18.94
C LYS A 240 -1.62 32.72 -17.86
N ALA A 241 -2.47 31.69 -17.99
CA ALA A 241 -2.48 30.57 -17.05
C ALA A 241 -1.22 29.73 -17.22
N LYS A 242 -0.81 29.44 -18.46
CA LYS A 242 0.46 28.74 -18.73
C LYS A 242 1.67 29.52 -18.19
N GLU A 243 1.69 30.84 -18.39
CA GLU A 243 2.74 31.72 -17.85
C GLU A 243 2.81 31.68 -16.31
N SER A 244 1.66 31.56 -15.63
CA SER A 244 1.61 31.49 -14.15
C SER A 244 2.21 30.18 -13.60
N TRP A 245 2.18 29.11 -14.40
CA TRP A 245 2.76 27.80 -14.09
C TRP A 245 4.10 27.59 -14.80
N GLY A 246 4.73 28.66 -15.30
CA GLY A 246 5.96 28.55 -16.10
C GLY A 246 7.19 28.08 -15.32
N SER A 247 7.16 28.14 -13.99
CA SER A 247 8.25 27.64 -13.12
C SER A 247 8.12 26.17 -12.76
N SER A 248 6.95 25.57 -12.95
CA SER A 248 6.67 24.16 -12.63
C SER A 248 6.90 23.24 -13.83
N ASP A 249 7.13 21.95 -13.60
CA ASP A 249 7.00 20.90 -14.63
C ASP A 249 5.52 20.69 -15.06
N LEU A 250 4.93 21.71 -15.70
CA LEU A 250 3.56 21.67 -16.19
C LEU A 250 3.48 20.85 -17.50
N ARG A 251 2.76 19.74 -17.44
CA ARG A 251 2.49 18.85 -18.56
C ARG A 251 1.11 19.10 -19.11
N ILE A 252 1.07 19.74 -20.27
CA ILE A 252 -0.16 20.04 -20.99
C ILE A 252 -0.59 18.79 -21.74
N CYS A 253 -1.78 18.30 -21.43
CA CYS A 253 -2.32 17.11 -22.06
C CYS A 253 -2.95 17.46 -23.42
N THR A 254 -2.56 16.74 -24.46
CA THR A 254 -3.18 16.82 -25.79
C THR A 254 -4.06 15.59 -26.01
N PRO A 255 -5.32 15.76 -26.45
CA PRO A 255 -6.20 14.61 -26.70
C PRO A 255 -5.60 13.64 -27.71
N PHE A 256 -5.62 12.35 -27.36
CA PHE A 256 -5.14 11.22 -28.14
C PHE A 256 -3.64 11.25 -28.48
N GLU A 257 -2.86 12.02 -27.74
CA GLU A 257 -1.39 11.96 -27.82
C GLU A 257 -0.89 10.55 -27.44
N GLY A 258 -0.07 9.94 -28.30
CA GLY A 258 0.41 8.57 -28.11
C GLY A 258 -0.59 7.47 -28.50
N VAL A 259 -1.73 7.82 -29.11
CA VAL A 259 -2.75 6.87 -29.58
C VAL A 259 -2.93 7.00 -31.08
N ASP A 260 -2.87 5.89 -31.80
CA ASP A 260 -3.14 5.84 -33.24
C ASP A 260 -4.65 5.96 -33.47
N VAL A 261 -5.08 7.09 -34.07
CA VAL A 261 -6.48 7.39 -34.38
C VAL A 261 -6.69 7.35 -35.89
N GLU A 262 -7.55 6.46 -36.35
CA GLU A 262 -7.82 6.29 -37.79
C GLU A 262 -8.96 7.17 -38.33
N ASP A 263 -9.68 7.89 -37.47
CA ASP A 263 -11.01 8.41 -37.80
C ASP A 263 -11.13 9.95 -37.72
N ASN A 264 -11.91 10.52 -38.64
CA ASN A 264 -12.31 11.94 -38.69
C ASN A 264 -13.38 12.30 -37.63
N SER A 265 -13.87 11.31 -36.88
CA SER A 265 -14.95 11.43 -35.88
C SER A 265 -14.56 12.12 -34.57
N VAL A 266 -13.26 12.41 -34.36
CA VAL A 266 -12.75 13.04 -33.14
C VAL A 266 -12.95 14.57 -33.12
N SER A 267 -13.49 15.15 -34.19
CA SER A 267 -13.75 16.59 -34.26
C SER A 267 -14.95 17.03 -33.38
N GLY A 268 -14.79 18.10 -32.60
CA GLY A 268 -15.87 18.70 -31.80
C GLY A 268 -16.08 18.10 -30.40
N ILE A 269 -15.19 17.24 -29.92
CA ILE A 269 -15.25 16.68 -28.56
C ILE A 269 -14.65 17.68 -27.55
N PRO A 270 -15.26 17.84 -26.37
CA PRO A 270 -14.67 18.62 -25.28
C PRO A 270 -13.28 18.12 -24.88
N HIS A 271 -12.34 19.06 -24.79
CA HIS A 271 -10.93 18.79 -24.58
C HIS A 271 -10.64 18.08 -23.24
N PHE A 272 -11.39 18.42 -22.20
CA PHE A 272 -11.18 17.87 -20.85
C PHE A 272 -11.49 16.37 -20.81
N GLU A 273 -12.69 15.99 -21.26
CA GLU A 273 -13.13 14.59 -21.26
C GLU A 273 -12.35 13.75 -22.28
N ALA A 274 -11.95 14.32 -23.42
CA ALA A 274 -11.08 13.63 -24.36
C ALA A 274 -9.68 13.32 -23.77
N ASN A 275 -9.14 14.23 -22.96
CA ASN A 275 -7.88 14.00 -22.24
C ASN A 275 -8.01 12.92 -21.17
N ILE A 276 -9.11 12.91 -20.40
CA ILE A 276 -9.42 11.82 -19.46
C ILE A 276 -9.49 10.48 -20.21
N PHE A 277 -10.19 10.44 -21.34
CA PHE A 277 -10.27 9.24 -22.17
C PHE A 277 -8.89 8.77 -22.66
N THR A 278 -8.06 9.72 -23.08
CA THR A 278 -6.69 9.44 -23.54
C THR A 278 -5.85 8.80 -22.43
N GLN A 279 -5.88 9.38 -21.22
CA GLN A 279 -5.15 8.79 -20.09
C GLN A 279 -5.71 7.43 -19.68
N MET A 280 -7.01 7.20 -19.80
CA MET A 280 -7.59 5.88 -19.57
C MET A 280 -7.05 4.82 -20.54
N ILE A 281 -6.78 5.18 -21.80
CA ILE A 281 -6.15 4.26 -22.76
C ILE A 281 -4.71 3.96 -22.36
N LEU A 282 -3.97 4.98 -21.93
CA LEU A 282 -2.53 4.89 -21.64
C LEU A 282 -2.20 4.38 -20.23
N SER A 283 -3.18 4.34 -19.33
CA SER A 283 -2.98 3.98 -17.92
C SER A 283 -2.52 2.54 -17.77
N ASN A 284 -1.45 2.35 -17.00
CA ASN A 284 -0.91 1.03 -16.64
C ASN A 284 -1.30 0.59 -15.22
N SER A 285 -2.10 1.40 -14.51
CA SER A 285 -2.31 1.26 -13.06
C SER A 285 -3.76 0.92 -12.69
N LEU A 286 -4.63 0.70 -13.68
CA LEU A 286 -6.06 0.45 -13.46
C LEU A 286 -6.31 -0.80 -12.60
N ASP A 287 -5.48 -1.83 -12.74
CA ASP A 287 -5.57 -3.07 -11.94
C ASP A 287 -5.21 -2.87 -10.46
N TYR A 288 -4.54 -1.76 -10.12
CA TYR A 288 -3.97 -1.51 -8.79
C TYR A 288 -4.67 -0.38 -8.05
N SER A 289 -5.15 0.64 -8.78
CA SER A 289 -5.89 1.76 -8.18
C SER A 289 -7.23 1.30 -7.59
N PHE A 290 -7.75 2.02 -6.59
CA PHE A 290 -9.08 1.74 -6.06
C PHE A 290 -10.13 1.72 -7.19
N ASN A 291 -11.00 0.72 -7.11
CA ASN A 291 -11.97 0.40 -8.16
C ASN A 291 -13.37 0.38 -7.57
N PHE A 292 -14.21 1.29 -8.02
CA PHE A 292 -15.58 1.46 -7.54
C PHE A 292 -16.53 0.34 -7.97
N PHE A 293 -16.11 -0.59 -8.84
CA PHE A 293 -16.86 -1.83 -9.08
C PHE A 293 -16.65 -2.89 -8.00
N ASN A 294 -15.58 -2.75 -7.19
CA ASN A 294 -15.28 -3.63 -6.08
C ASN A 294 -16.04 -3.21 -4.83
N GLU A 295 -15.94 -4.01 -3.78
CA GLU A 295 -16.52 -3.67 -2.48
C GLU A 295 -15.86 -2.40 -1.90
N PRO A 296 -16.64 -1.50 -1.27
CA PRO A 296 -16.11 -0.34 -0.55
C PRO A 296 -15.07 -0.77 0.50
N GLY A 297 -13.93 -0.07 0.54
CA GLY A 297 -12.85 -0.40 1.45
C GLY A 297 -11.58 0.39 1.16
N ILE A 298 -10.48 0.03 1.82
CA ILE A 298 -9.15 0.62 1.60
C ILE A 298 -8.34 -0.28 0.67
N THR A 299 -7.94 0.25 -0.48
CA THR A 299 -7.00 -0.37 -1.42
C THR A 299 -5.58 0.10 -1.10
N GLU A 300 -4.63 -0.83 -1.05
CA GLU A 300 -3.21 -0.49 -0.94
C GLU A 300 -2.61 -0.41 -2.34
N PHE A 301 -2.29 0.80 -2.77
CA PHE A 301 -1.67 1.03 -4.07
C PHE A 301 -0.17 1.09 -3.90
N PHE A 302 0.54 0.12 -4.46
CA PHE A 302 1.99 0.09 -4.45
C PHE A 302 2.56 0.35 -5.84
N PHE A 303 3.18 1.51 -6.01
CA PHE A 303 3.58 2.00 -7.32
C PHE A 303 4.59 1.09 -8.04
N THR A 304 5.46 0.39 -7.32
CA THR A 304 6.44 -0.52 -7.94
C THR A 304 5.79 -1.77 -8.53
N GLU A 305 4.64 -2.24 -8.00
CA GLU A 305 3.91 -3.37 -8.58
C GLU A 305 3.34 -3.02 -9.94
N ALA A 306 2.75 -1.82 -10.09
CA ALA A 306 2.26 -1.31 -11.36
C ALA A 306 3.39 -1.18 -12.41
N MET A 307 4.57 -0.71 -11.99
CA MET A 307 5.76 -0.61 -12.85
C MET A 307 6.33 -1.96 -13.29
N GLN A 308 6.44 -2.95 -12.39
CA GLN A 308 7.03 -4.27 -12.70
C GLN A 308 6.19 -5.06 -13.71
N THR A 309 4.86 -4.98 -13.61
CA THR A 309 3.93 -5.62 -14.55
C THR A 309 3.99 -4.98 -15.94
N SER A 310 4.20 -3.65 -16.01
CA SER A 310 4.39 -2.99 -17.30
C SER A 310 5.66 -3.47 -18.02
N LYS A 311 6.78 -3.66 -17.30
CA LYS A 311 8.06 -4.17 -17.85
C LYS A 311 8.00 -5.65 -18.26
N SER A 312 7.27 -6.50 -17.52
CA SER A 312 7.12 -7.92 -17.89
C SER A 312 6.22 -8.13 -19.11
N SER A 313 5.27 -7.23 -19.36
CA SER A 313 4.46 -7.21 -20.59
C SER A 313 5.28 -6.88 -21.85
N GLU A 314 6.38 -6.11 -21.74
CA GLU A 314 7.25 -5.80 -22.89
C GLU A 314 8.15 -6.99 -23.28
N THR A 315 8.49 -7.86 -22.32
CA THR A 315 9.41 -8.99 -22.55
C THR A 315 8.70 -10.22 -23.12
N SER A 316 7.39 -10.35 -22.90
CA SER A 316 6.58 -11.51 -23.33
C SER A 316 6.09 -11.45 -24.78
N SER A 317 6.26 -10.31 -25.47
CA SER A 317 5.82 -10.13 -26.87
C SER A 317 6.75 -10.77 -27.92
N LYS A 318 7.89 -11.35 -27.52
CA LYS A 318 8.86 -11.96 -28.44
C LYS A 318 8.77 -13.48 -28.63
N ILE A 319 7.86 -14.19 -27.96
CA ILE A 319 7.85 -15.68 -27.98
C ILE A 319 6.61 -16.29 -28.67
N LYS A 320 5.58 -15.52 -29.01
CA LYS A 320 4.41 -16.04 -29.75
C LYS A 320 4.55 -15.81 -31.24
N ASN A 321 5.37 -16.60 -31.91
CA ASN A 321 5.24 -16.91 -33.34
C ASN A 321 6.03 -18.19 -33.61
N GLU A 322 5.39 -19.34 -33.43
CA GLU A 322 5.54 -20.53 -34.27
C GLU A 322 4.59 -21.63 -33.77
N LEU A 323 4.04 -22.37 -34.74
CA LEU A 323 3.17 -23.56 -34.65
C LEU A 323 1.66 -23.29 -34.65
N ASP A 324 1.15 -23.01 -35.86
CA ASP A 324 -0.08 -23.65 -36.35
C ASP A 324 0.22 -25.14 -36.57
N GLU A 325 -0.63 -26.03 -36.07
CA GLU A 325 -0.99 -27.27 -36.76
C GLU A 325 -2.33 -27.81 -36.24
N THR A 326 -3.26 -27.97 -37.19
CA THR A 326 -4.61 -28.54 -37.10
C THR A 326 -4.55 -30.06 -36.94
N TYR A 327 -5.40 -30.68 -36.10
CA TYR A 327 -5.88 -32.05 -36.35
C TYR A 327 -7.32 -32.28 -35.84
N GLU A 328 -8.03 -33.09 -36.63
CA GLU A 328 -9.46 -33.43 -36.64
C GLU A 328 -9.89 -34.40 -35.52
N ASP A 329 -11.20 -34.42 -35.26
CA ASP A 329 -11.92 -35.36 -34.40
C ASP A 329 -11.85 -36.82 -34.90
N GLU A 330 -11.69 -37.78 -33.98
CA GLU A 330 -12.26 -39.13 -34.10
C GLU A 330 -12.77 -39.62 -32.74
N ASP A 331 -14.03 -40.08 -32.73
CA ASP A 331 -14.72 -40.78 -31.65
C ASP A 331 -14.07 -42.14 -31.33
N ASP A 332 -14.01 -42.53 -30.05
CA ASP A 332 -14.04 -43.95 -29.69
C ASP A 332 -14.50 -44.18 -28.23
N GLU A 333 -15.59 -44.96 -28.08
CA GLU A 333 -16.10 -45.46 -26.81
C GLU A 333 -15.07 -46.37 -26.10
N LYS A 334 -14.77 -46.12 -24.82
CA LYS A 334 -14.20 -47.14 -23.91
C LYS A 334 -14.40 -46.85 -22.41
N THR A 335 -15.18 -47.75 -21.81
CA THR A 335 -15.07 -48.33 -20.44
C THR A 335 -15.01 -47.41 -19.20
N VAL A 336 -16.14 -47.34 -18.51
CA VAL A 336 -16.40 -46.67 -17.21
C VAL A 336 -15.42 -47.06 -16.09
N THR A 337 -14.73 -48.21 -16.18
CA THR A 337 -13.72 -48.64 -15.21
C THR A 337 -12.41 -47.85 -15.28
N GLY A 338 -12.05 -47.28 -16.45
CA GLY A 338 -10.87 -46.42 -16.60
C GLY A 338 -11.05 -45.04 -15.97
N TYR A 339 -12.27 -44.51 -16.01
CA TYR A 339 -12.62 -43.23 -15.38
C TYR A 339 -12.55 -43.28 -13.86
N ILE A 340 -13.01 -44.38 -13.24
CA ILE A 340 -12.95 -44.51 -11.78
C ILE A 340 -11.50 -44.69 -11.30
N PHE A 341 -10.68 -45.44 -12.04
CA PHE A 341 -9.27 -45.62 -11.71
C PHE A 341 -8.47 -44.33 -11.90
N SER A 342 -8.71 -43.58 -12.99
CA SER A 342 -8.08 -42.28 -13.21
C SER A 342 -8.54 -41.24 -12.19
N LEU A 343 -9.82 -41.22 -11.80
CA LEU A 343 -10.32 -40.33 -10.74
C LEU A 343 -9.65 -40.63 -9.39
N LEU A 344 -9.49 -41.91 -9.01
CA LEU A 344 -8.78 -42.30 -7.80
C LEU A 344 -7.30 -41.93 -7.85
N LEU A 345 -6.66 -42.01 -9.02
CA LEU A 345 -5.28 -41.62 -9.22
C LEU A 345 -5.12 -40.10 -9.13
N ILE A 346 -6.07 -39.32 -9.67
CA ILE A 346 -6.09 -37.87 -9.59
C ILE A 346 -6.31 -37.42 -8.14
N VAL A 347 -7.28 -37.99 -7.43
CA VAL A 347 -7.56 -37.65 -6.02
C VAL A 347 -6.40 -38.08 -5.12
N GLY A 348 -5.84 -39.27 -5.34
CA GLY A 348 -4.66 -39.75 -4.61
C GLY A 348 -3.43 -38.87 -4.86
N SER A 349 -3.21 -38.44 -6.10
CA SER A 349 -2.13 -37.51 -6.44
C SER A 349 -2.37 -36.13 -5.86
N PHE A 350 -3.63 -35.66 -5.83
CA PHE A 350 -3.99 -34.37 -5.23
C PHE A 350 -3.75 -34.37 -3.71
N ILE A 351 -4.08 -35.46 -3.02
CA ILE A 351 -3.81 -35.63 -1.59
C ILE A 351 -2.31 -35.77 -1.35
N ALA A 352 -1.57 -36.54 -2.17
CA ALA A 352 -0.13 -36.71 -2.03
C ALA A 352 0.64 -35.39 -2.30
N ILE A 353 0.25 -34.63 -3.32
CA ILE A 353 0.82 -33.31 -3.62
C ILE A 353 0.49 -32.34 -2.51
N ASN A 354 -0.75 -32.29 -2.00
CA ASN A 354 -1.08 -31.41 -0.88
C ASN A 354 -0.37 -31.84 0.41
N TYR A 355 -0.19 -33.13 0.66
CA TYR A 355 0.56 -33.63 1.81
C TYR A 355 2.05 -33.28 1.71
N LEU A 356 2.66 -33.45 0.54
CA LEU A 356 4.04 -33.02 0.27
C LEU A 356 4.18 -31.50 0.36
N LYS A 357 3.19 -30.74 -0.14
CA LYS A 357 3.15 -29.28 -0.05
C LYS A 357 2.99 -28.81 1.40
N LEU A 358 2.19 -29.51 2.21
CA LEU A 358 2.05 -29.24 3.65
C LEU A 358 3.32 -29.62 4.41
N GLN A 359 4.00 -30.70 4.01
CA GLN A 359 5.27 -31.13 4.60
C GLN A 359 6.42 -30.18 4.19
N ASP A 360 6.39 -29.62 2.98
CA ASP A 360 7.29 -28.55 2.53
C ASP A 360 6.97 -27.20 3.18
N GLU A 361 5.69 -26.85 3.39
CA GLU A 361 5.29 -25.63 4.13
C GLU A 361 5.59 -25.72 5.63
N LEU A 362 5.64 -26.94 6.19
CA LEU A 362 6.02 -27.19 7.58
C LEU A 362 7.55 -27.31 7.78
N ASN A 363 8.32 -27.70 6.75
CA ASN A 363 9.77 -27.90 6.85
C ASN A 363 10.63 -26.87 6.11
N ASN A 364 10.06 -26.04 5.21
CA ASN A 364 10.75 -24.92 4.59
C ASN A 364 10.21 -23.60 5.13
N PRO A 365 11.09 -22.61 5.42
CA PRO A 365 10.64 -21.27 5.73
C PRO A 365 9.88 -20.72 4.51
N ILE A 366 8.63 -20.33 4.71
CA ILE A 366 7.86 -19.52 3.77
C ILE A 366 8.77 -18.34 3.37
N PHE A 367 8.92 -18.14 2.04
CA PHE A 367 9.76 -17.17 1.33
C PHE A 367 11.10 -17.71 0.76
N GLY A 368 10.98 -18.29 -0.44
CA GLY A 368 11.84 -18.05 -1.62
C GLY A 368 13.36 -18.16 -1.43
N ILE A 369 13.90 -19.38 -1.55
CA ILE A 369 15.32 -19.61 -1.84
C ILE A 369 15.45 -19.94 -3.33
N GLY A 370 16.19 -19.12 -4.07
CA GLY A 370 16.77 -19.54 -5.36
C GLY A 370 16.77 -18.49 -6.46
N LYS A 371 17.80 -17.64 -6.49
CA LYS A 371 18.75 -17.51 -7.62
C LYS A 371 19.87 -16.55 -7.23
N GLU A 372 21.09 -17.03 -7.38
CA GLU A 372 22.34 -16.32 -7.17
C GLU A 372 22.38 -15.03 -8.02
N PHE A 373 22.44 -13.88 -7.38
CA PHE A 373 22.87 -12.64 -8.03
C PHE A 373 24.31 -12.37 -7.61
N VAL A 374 25.23 -12.53 -8.56
CA VAL A 374 26.59 -12.02 -8.44
C VAL A 374 26.51 -10.50 -8.63
N ILE A 375 26.77 -9.75 -7.55
CA ILE A 375 26.98 -8.31 -7.63
C ILE A 375 28.44 -8.09 -8.03
N GLU A 376 28.69 -7.77 -9.30
CA GLU A 376 29.94 -7.12 -9.69
C GLU A 376 29.94 -5.70 -9.15
N ARG A 377 30.81 -5.42 -8.17
CA ARG A 377 31.06 -4.08 -7.67
C ARG A 377 31.94 -3.33 -8.67
N SER A 378 31.38 -2.30 -9.31
CA SER A 378 32.18 -1.26 -9.94
C SER A 378 32.92 -0.48 -8.83
N SER A 379 34.25 -0.58 -8.84
CA SER A 379 35.11 0.20 -7.98
C SER A 379 35.07 1.67 -8.40
N LEU A 380 34.42 2.51 -7.59
CA LEU A 380 34.67 3.95 -7.62
C LEU A 380 35.77 4.26 -6.60
N ASN A 381 36.95 4.52 -7.14
CA ASN A 381 37.94 5.39 -6.51
C ASN A 381 37.29 6.77 -6.42
N ASP A 382 37.16 7.33 -5.21
CA ASP A 382 37.65 8.69 -5.01
C ASP A 382 37.91 9.00 -3.54
N ASN A 383 39.14 9.43 -3.30
CA ASN A 383 39.61 10.03 -2.06
C ASN A 383 38.94 11.39 -1.90
N GLN A 384 38.00 11.52 -0.96
CA GLN A 384 37.69 12.81 -0.35
C GLN A 384 37.53 12.64 1.16
N ASN A 385 38.55 13.09 1.88
CA ASN A 385 38.52 13.28 3.33
C ASN A 385 37.49 14.36 3.67
N ASN A 386 36.27 13.96 4.03
CA ASN A 386 35.34 14.80 4.77
C ASN A 386 35.53 14.56 6.28
N PRO A 387 35.40 15.59 7.13
CA PRO A 387 35.64 15.46 8.56
C PRO A 387 34.62 14.48 9.18
N LEU A 388 35.13 13.50 9.92
CA LEU A 388 34.36 12.55 10.72
C LEU A 388 33.55 13.34 11.77
N TYR A 389 32.29 13.65 11.45
CA TYR A 389 31.30 13.95 12.47
C TYR A 389 31.08 12.67 13.29
N ASP A 390 31.26 12.76 14.60
CA ASP A 390 31.06 11.66 15.55
C ASP A 390 29.59 11.19 15.48
N ARG A 391 29.34 10.09 14.76
CA ARG A 391 27.99 9.58 14.44
C ARG A 391 27.47 8.76 15.61
N LYS A 392 27.10 9.42 16.72
CA LYS A 392 26.44 8.75 17.84
C LYS A 392 24.92 8.76 17.66
N PRO A 393 24.21 7.63 17.89
CA PRO A 393 22.75 7.63 17.84
C PRO A 393 22.17 8.63 18.83
N SER A 394 20.94 9.08 18.58
CA SER A 394 20.32 10.04 19.49
C SER A 394 20.22 9.46 20.90
N LEU A 395 20.55 10.26 21.90
CA LEU A 395 20.58 9.87 23.31
C LEU A 395 19.27 9.20 23.77
N ASN A 396 18.13 9.65 23.21
CA ASN A 396 16.82 9.08 23.50
C ASN A 396 16.67 7.63 23.00
N LEU A 397 17.16 7.33 21.79
CA LEU A 397 17.09 5.97 21.23
C LEU A 397 18.00 5.00 22.00
N LEU A 398 19.14 5.50 22.47
CA LEU A 398 20.07 4.73 23.27
C LEU A 398 19.48 4.41 24.65
N LYS A 399 18.88 5.40 25.32
CA LYS A 399 18.14 5.21 26.57
C LYS A 399 17.01 4.18 26.42
N GLN A 400 16.26 4.23 25.32
CA GLN A 400 15.22 3.24 25.03
C GLN A 400 15.78 1.83 24.83
N SER A 401 16.86 1.69 24.05
CA SER A 401 17.51 0.39 23.82
C SER A 401 17.98 -0.27 25.13
N LYS A 402 18.63 0.51 26.00
CA LYS A 402 19.10 0.03 27.30
C LYS A 402 17.95 -0.26 28.28
N ALA A 403 16.87 0.53 28.25
CA ALA A 403 15.66 0.23 29.00
C ALA A 403 15.09 -1.14 28.61
N ILE A 404 14.88 -1.39 27.31
CA ILE A 404 14.38 -2.69 26.81
C ILE A 404 15.29 -3.84 27.24
N SER A 405 16.60 -3.68 27.07
CA SER A 405 17.58 -4.73 27.38
C SER A 405 17.67 -5.05 28.87
N SER A 406 17.69 -4.03 29.74
CA SER A 406 17.72 -4.22 31.19
C SER A 406 16.44 -4.85 31.74
N THR A 407 15.27 -4.42 31.24
CA THR A 407 13.97 -5.04 31.57
C THR A 407 13.95 -6.50 31.14
N LEU A 408 14.41 -6.78 29.92
CA LEU A 408 14.50 -8.14 29.40
C LEU A 408 15.36 -9.03 30.30
N LEU A 409 16.55 -8.56 30.67
CA LEU A 409 17.47 -9.32 31.52
C LEU A 409 16.89 -9.55 32.92
N SER A 410 16.25 -8.54 33.52
CA SER A 410 15.59 -8.67 34.83
C SER A 410 14.49 -9.74 34.80
N LEU A 411 13.64 -9.72 33.77
CA LEU A 411 12.58 -10.71 33.61
C LEU A 411 13.14 -12.12 33.39
N LEU A 412 14.09 -12.29 32.46
CA LEU A 412 14.63 -13.61 32.13
C LEU A 412 15.48 -14.23 33.23
N THR A 413 16.05 -13.43 34.13
CA THR A 413 16.86 -13.93 35.27
C THR A 413 16.01 -14.25 36.49
N GLN A 414 14.93 -13.51 36.72
CA GLN A 414 14.09 -13.65 37.92
C GLN A 414 12.84 -14.51 37.70
N THR A 415 12.50 -14.85 36.46
CA THR A 415 11.34 -15.69 36.13
C THR A 415 11.74 -16.92 35.33
N ASN A 416 10.89 -17.96 35.33
CA ASN A 416 11.11 -19.13 34.50
C ASN A 416 10.56 -18.92 33.08
N LEU A 417 11.46 -18.93 32.10
CA LEU A 417 11.17 -18.79 30.66
C LEU A 417 10.11 -19.79 30.15
N ASP A 418 10.11 -21.03 30.67
CA ASP A 418 9.20 -22.09 30.19
C ASP A 418 7.73 -21.82 30.53
N ARG A 419 7.46 -20.90 31.44
CA ARG A 419 6.12 -20.54 31.92
C ARG A 419 5.50 -19.36 31.19
N TYR A 420 6.26 -18.67 30.33
CA TYR A 420 5.67 -17.68 29.44
C TYR A 420 4.86 -18.36 28.35
N ASN A 421 3.73 -17.77 27.98
CA ASN A 421 3.09 -18.00 26.69
C ASN A 421 3.53 -16.91 25.70
N THR A 422 3.50 -15.66 26.14
CA THR A 422 3.98 -14.52 25.38
C THR A 422 4.71 -13.53 26.27
N LEU A 423 5.76 -12.88 25.75
CA LEU A 423 6.40 -11.71 26.35
C LEU A 423 6.82 -10.77 25.22
N THR A 424 6.36 -9.53 25.28
CA THR A 424 6.66 -8.48 24.31
C THR A 424 7.18 -7.26 25.06
N ILE A 425 8.34 -6.75 24.66
CA ILE A 425 8.93 -5.52 25.19
C ILE A 425 9.17 -4.59 24.00
N THR A 426 8.59 -3.40 24.05
CA THR A 426 8.74 -2.35 23.03
C THR A 426 9.29 -1.09 23.68
N GLN A 427 9.47 -0.02 22.90
CA GLN A 427 9.89 1.29 23.39
C GLN A 427 8.88 1.96 24.34
N SER A 428 7.62 1.53 24.36
CA SER A 428 6.54 2.17 25.13
C SER A 428 5.94 1.26 26.20
N PHE A 429 5.87 -0.04 25.97
CA PHE A 429 5.21 -0.97 26.89
C PHE A 429 5.88 -2.34 26.99
N ILE A 430 5.60 -3.01 28.10
CA ILE A 430 5.90 -4.41 28.38
C ILE A 430 4.56 -5.13 28.50
N SER A 431 4.36 -6.20 27.74
CA SER A 431 3.17 -7.07 27.82
C SER A 431 3.61 -8.51 27.98
N LEU A 432 3.03 -9.23 28.93
CA LEU A 432 3.36 -10.63 29.15
C LEU A 432 2.17 -11.45 29.61
N GLU A 433 2.23 -12.73 29.27
CA GLU A 433 1.29 -13.76 29.62
C GLU A 433 2.08 -14.90 30.29
N TYR A 434 1.81 -15.13 31.58
CA TYR A 434 2.62 -16.02 32.42
C TYR A 434 1.76 -17.04 33.16
N MET A 435 2.11 -18.32 33.06
CA MET A 435 1.38 -19.40 33.71
C MET A 435 1.96 -19.71 35.10
N SER A 436 1.17 -19.52 36.15
CA SER A 436 1.59 -19.80 37.53
C SER A 436 0.41 -20.09 38.45
N GLY A 437 0.58 -20.99 39.42
CA GLY A 437 -0.42 -21.24 40.47
C GLY A 437 -0.50 -20.17 41.55
N THR A 438 0.52 -19.29 41.63
CA THR A 438 0.60 -18.16 42.58
C THR A 438 1.05 -16.90 41.84
N ASN A 439 0.78 -15.71 42.40
CA ASN A 439 1.19 -14.44 41.79
C ASN A 439 2.70 -14.47 41.45
N PRO A 440 3.09 -14.30 40.17
CA PRO A 440 4.50 -14.25 39.75
C PRO A 440 5.26 -13.02 40.24
N ASN A 441 4.56 -12.02 40.82
CA ASN A 441 5.14 -10.84 41.45
C ASN A 441 5.99 -9.99 40.48
N ILE A 442 5.52 -9.85 39.24
CA ILE A 442 6.26 -9.17 38.16
C ILE A 442 6.41 -7.68 38.44
N GLU A 443 5.41 -7.07 39.07
CA GLU A 443 5.39 -5.69 39.55
C GLU A 443 6.63 -5.35 40.39
N ASN A 444 7.04 -6.26 41.29
CA ASN A 444 8.21 -6.08 42.14
C ASN A 444 9.53 -6.41 41.43
N ILE A 445 9.52 -7.34 40.47
CA ILE A 445 10.70 -7.66 39.63
C ILE A 445 11.08 -6.46 38.76
N LEU A 446 10.07 -5.75 38.26
CA LEU A 446 10.26 -4.56 37.42
C LEU A 446 10.35 -3.26 38.24
N GLY A 447 9.82 -3.24 39.47
CA GLY A 447 9.69 -2.03 40.27
C GLY A 447 8.67 -1.04 39.69
N LEU A 448 7.66 -1.55 38.99
CA LEU A 448 6.66 -0.77 38.25
C LEU A 448 5.24 -1.18 38.64
N GLU A 449 4.34 -0.21 38.66
CA GLU A 449 2.90 -0.49 38.76
C GLU A 449 2.35 -0.91 37.38
N PRO A 450 1.57 -2.00 37.29
CA PRO A 450 1.00 -2.43 36.04
C PRO A 450 -0.09 -1.45 35.57
N THR A 451 -0.06 -1.09 34.29
CA THR A 451 -1.12 -0.31 33.64
C THR A 451 -2.39 -1.11 33.47
N SER A 452 -2.25 -2.42 33.29
CA SER A 452 -3.37 -3.36 33.31
C SER A 452 -2.94 -4.71 33.86
N PHE A 453 -3.87 -5.37 34.56
CA PHE A 453 -3.65 -6.65 35.21
C PHE A 453 -4.91 -7.49 35.20
N SER A 454 -4.83 -8.74 34.73
CA SER A 454 -5.92 -9.71 34.81
C SER A 454 -5.41 -11.13 35.04
N VAL A 455 -6.29 -11.98 35.59
CA VAL A 455 -5.99 -13.38 35.90
C VAL A 455 -7.13 -14.25 35.40
N GLU A 456 -6.77 -15.33 34.72
CA GLU A 456 -7.71 -16.32 34.21
C GLU A 456 -7.35 -17.71 34.76
N ALA A 457 -8.35 -18.48 35.21
CA ALA A 457 -8.13 -19.84 35.66
C ALA A 457 -8.02 -20.78 34.45
N THR A 458 -6.99 -21.63 34.42
CA THR A 458 -6.74 -22.54 33.30
C THR A 458 -6.66 -23.99 33.81
N GLY A 459 -7.43 -24.89 33.20
CA GLY A 459 -7.44 -26.33 33.52
C GLY A 459 -8.65 -26.78 34.37
N GLN A 460 -8.92 -28.09 34.37
CA GLN A 460 -10.10 -28.67 35.04
C GLN A 460 -10.06 -28.56 36.58
N ASP A 461 -8.86 -28.46 37.16
CA ASP A 461 -8.65 -28.48 38.61
C ASP A 461 -8.52 -27.07 39.24
N SER A 462 -8.59 -25.98 38.46
CA SER A 462 -8.53 -24.57 38.93
C SER A 462 -7.32 -24.18 39.80
N THR A 463 -6.21 -24.93 39.73
CA THR A 463 -4.98 -24.67 40.51
C THR A 463 -3.88 -23.94 39.74
N ILE A 464 -4.09 -23.71 38.43
CA ILE A 464 -3.16 -23.03 37.54
C ILE A 464 -3.88 -21.80 36.99
N PHE A 465 -3.19 -20.66 37.02
CA PHE A 465 -3.71 -19.40 36.51
C PHE A 465 -2.80 -18.84 35.42
N LEU A 466 -3.42 -18.18 34.47
CA LEU A 466 -2.77 -17.39 33.44
C LEU A 466 -2.85 -15.93 33.87
N TRP A 467 -1.67 -15.32 34.05
CA TRP A 467 -1.53 -13.95 34.52
C TRP A 467 -1.17 -13.06 33.34
N TYR A 468 -1.98 -12.04 33.09
CA TYR A 468 -1.75 -11.05 32.05
C TYR A 468 -1.32 -9.75 32.71
N TYR A 469 -0.15 -9.25 32.33
CA TYR A 469 0.37 -7.98 32.80
C TYR A 469 0.69 -7.06 31.63
N SER A 470 0.40 -5.77 31.80
CA SER A 470 0.95 -4.70 30.98
C SER A 470 1.57 -3.62 31.86
N PHE A 471 2.71 -3.09 31.44
CA PHE A 471 3.43 -2.00 32.10
C PHE A 471 3.89 -0.99 31.06
N ASP A 472 4.03 0.27 31.46
CA ASP A 472 4.77 1.25 30.66
C ASP A 472 6.28 1.02 30.81
N LEU A 473 7.04 1.18 29.73
CA LEU A 473 8.49 1.02 29.78
C LEU A 473 9.11 2.20 30.56
N PRO A 474 9.95 1.95 31.59
CA PRO A 474 10.52 3.02 32.40
C PRO A 474 11.55 3.84 31.61
N SER A 475 11.60 5.13 31.90
CA SER A 475 12.68 6.00 31.42
C SER A 475 13.97 5.68 32.17
N TYR A 476 14.96 5.11 31.50
CA TYR A 476 16.24 4.73 32.10
C TYR A 476 17.07 5.97 32.50
N SER A 477 17.60 5.99 33.72
CA SER A 477 18.41 7.08 34.29
C SER A 477 19.87 7.04 33.83
N ASP A 478 20.55 8.19 33.92
CA ASP A 478 21.84 8.56 33.27
C ASP A 478 23.11 7.80 33.73
N ASP A 479 23.02 6.65 34.40
CA ASP A 479 24.21 5.83 34.72
C ASP A 479 24.57 4.94 33.53
N PHE A 480 25.44 5.47 32.68
CA PHE A 480 26.00 4.77 31.52
C PHE A 480 27.02 3.72 31.98
N THR A 481 26.77 2.46 31.61
CA THR A 481 27.86 1.50 31.37
C THR A 481 27.85 1.17 29.88
N ASP A 482 28.82 1.71 29.16
CA ASP A 482 28.98 1.46 27.72
C ASP A 482 29.24 -0.04 27.51
N GLY A 483 28.50 -0.64 26.58
CA GLY A 483 28.83 -1.98 26.10
C GLY A 483 30.06 -1.90 25.21
N GLU A 484 30.94 -2.89 25.27
CA GLU A 484 32.20 -2.88 24.51
C GLU A 484 32.08 -3.57 23.14
N LEU A 485 30.91 -4.12 22.82
CA LEU A 485 30.75 -5.16 21.81
C LEU A 485 30.29 -4.55 20.48
N SER A 486 31.19 -4.56 19.48
CA SER A 486 30.97 -4.01 18.14
C SER A 486 30.06 -4.91 17.27
N LYS A 487 29.60 -4.40 16.11
CA LYS A 487 28.86 -5.21 15.11
C LYS A 487 29.55 -6.52 14.77
N MET A 488 30.86 -6.50 14.53
CA MET A 488 31.62 -7.69 14.15
C MET A 488 31.71 -8.68 15.30
N ASP A 489 31.93 -8.19 16.52
CA ASP A 489 31.99 -9.02 17.72
C ASP A 489 30.62 -9.63 18.06
N LEU A 490 29.53 -8.91 17.77
CA LEU A 490 28.15 -9.40 17.96
C LEU A 490 27.93 -10.62 17.08
N MET A 491 28.28 -10.50 15.80
CA MET A 491 28.13 -11.58 14.83
C MET A 491 28.97 -12.80 15.21
N ILE A 492 30.23 -12.59 15.60
CA ILE A 492 31.12 -13.67 16.05
C ILE A 492 30.54 -14.38 17.28
N GLN A 493 30.04 -13.63 18.27
CA GLN A 493 29.48 -14.22 19.48
C GLN A 493 28.18 -14.98 19.21
N LEU A 494 27.31 -14.48 18.33
CA LEU A 494 26.10 -15.20 17.91
C LEU A 494 26.46 -16.51 17.21
N ASP A 495 27.41 -16.50 16.26
CA ASP A 495 27.88 -17.69 15.55
C ASP A 495 28.60 -18.70 16.44
N THR A 496 29.30 -18.24 17.48
CA THR A 496 30.10 -19.11 18.35
C THR A 496 29.27 -19.73 19.47
N LEU A 497 28.31 -18.98 20.03
CA LEU A 497 27.58 -19.38 21.23
C LEU A 497 26.21 -19.99 20.91
N LEU A 498 25.52 -19.53 19.86
CA LEU A 498 24.17 -19.99 19.54
C LEU A 498 24.18 -21.17 18.57
N THR A 499 23.31 -22.13 18.83
CA THR A 499 23.22 -23.36 18.02
C THR A 499 22.06 -23.35 17.01
N ASP A 500 20.93 -22.72 17.34
CA ASP A 500 19.75 -22.61 16.46
C ASP A 500 19.23 -21.17 16.43
N TYR A 501 19.88 -20.35 15.61
CA TYR A 501 19.50 -18.97 15.36
C TYR A 501 19.45 -18.65 13.86
N SER A 502 18.67 -17.65 13.48
CA SER A 502 18.60 -17.16 12.10
C SER A 502 18.58 -15.64 12.08
N LEU A 503 19.25 -15.07 11.09
CA LEU A 503 19.32 -13.63 10.89
C LEU A 503 18.49 -13.23 9.68
N LYS A 504 17.77 -12.11 9.81
CA LYS A 504 17.09 -11.45 8.70
C LYS A 504 17.49 -9.98 8.67
N TYR A 505 18.08 -9.56 7.57
CA TYR A 505 18.37 -8.15 7.30
C TYR A 505 17.16 -7.51 6.61
N PHE A 506 16.88 -6.27 6.97
CA PHE A 506 15.88 -5.44 6.30
C PHE A 506 16.58 -4.36 5.48
N GLU A 507 15.82 -3.70 4.60
CA GLU A 507 16.32 -2.55 3.87
C GLU A 507 16.78 -1.44 4.83
N GLN A 508 17.86 -0.76 4.47
CA GLN A 508 18.44 0.30 5.29
C GLN A 508 17.44 1.46 5.43
N VAL A 509 17.31 1.97 6.65
CA VAL A 509 16.46 3.12 6.96
C VAL A 509 17.33 4.36 6.98
N PHE A 510 17.07 5.26 6.04
CA PHE A 510 17.73 6.55 5.94
C PHE A 510 16.97 7.57 6.80
N THR A 511 17.63 8.09 7.83
CA THR A 511 17.17 9.26 8.58
C THR A 511 18.02 10.47 8.18
N GLU A 512 17.56 11.69 8.48
CA GLU A 512 18.21 12.95 8.04
C GLU A 512 19.73 13.00 8.32
N ASN A 513 20.23 12.29 9.34
CA ASN A 513 21.64 12.32 9.74
C ASN A 513 22.31 10.94 9.88
N GLN A 514 21.58 9.82 9.74
CA GLN A 514 22.08 8.47 10.06
C GLN A 514 21.42 7.37 9.22
N ILE A 515 22.21 6.34 8.91
CA ILE A 515 21.74 5.13 8.23
C ILE A 515 21.65 4.03 9.28
N TYR A 516 20.48 3.42 9.39
CA TYR A 516 20.26 2.26 10.25
C TYR A 516 20.06 1.03 9.40
N GLY A 517 20.80 -0.04 9.64
CA GLY A 517 20.56 -1.38 9.13
C GLY A 517 19.70 -2.17 10.11
N PRO A 518 18.38 -2.32 9.88
CA PRO A 518 17.54 -3.10 10.77
C PRO A 518 17.82 -4.59 10.56
N MET A 519 17.87 -5.34 11.65
CA MET A 519 18.16 -6.77 11.67
C MET A 519 17.26 -7.47 12.69
N LEU A 520 16.71 -8.63 12.32
CA LEU A 520 16.01 -9.52 13.22
C LEU A 520 16.89 -10.73 13.51
N ILE A 521 17.20 -10.94 14.79
CA ILE A 521 17.79 -12.19 15.28
C ILE A 521 16.66 -13.05 15.81
N TRP A 522 16.45 -14.20 15.19
CA TRP A 522 15.49 -15.19 15.65
C TRP A 522 16.22 -16.33 16.31
N VAL A 523 15.83 -16.69 17.53
CA VAL A 523 16.51 -17.69 18.34
C VAL A 523 15.51 -18.72 18.84
N LYS A 524 15.88 -20.00 18.75
CA LYS A 524 15.07 -21.11 19.22
C LYS A 524 15.78 -21.77 20.40
N SER A 525 15.00 -22.37 21.31
CA SER A 525 15.49 -22.98 22.54
C SER A 525 15.73 -22.00 23.69
N LYS A 526 15.49 -22.49 24.91
CA LYS A 526 15.68 -21.71 26.14
C LYS A 526 17.13 -21.27 26.33
N ALA A 527 18.08 -22.15 26.05
CA ALA A 527 19.50 -21.89 26.28
C ALA A 527 20.01 -20.77 25.36
N ASP A 528 19.68 -20.87 24.08
CA ASP A 528 20.09 -19.87 23.09
C ASP A 528 19.39 -18.52 23.35
N ILE A 529 18.13 -18.50 23.80
CA ILE A 529 17.44 -17.24 24.16
C ILE A 529 18.13 -16.54 25.33
N LEU A 530 18.52 -17.27 26.38
CA LEU A 530 19.23 -16.68 27.51
C LEU A 530 20.61 -16.15 27.11
N GLN A 531 21.34 -16.89 26.26
CA GLN A 531 22.64 -16.46 25.75
C GLN A 531 22.53 -15.25 24.83
N ALA A 532 21.59 -15.24 23.89
CA ALA A 532 21.35 -14.12 22.99
C ALA A 532 20.96 -12.85 23.77
N SER A 533 20.12 -12.98 24.80
CA SER A 533 19.76 -11.85 25.67
C SER A 533 20.97 -11.28 26.41
N ALA A 534 21.88 -12.13 26.88
CA ALA A 534 23.11 -11.70 27.54
C ALA A 534 24.13 -11.05 26.58
N ILE A 535 24.23 -11.53 25.34
CA ILE A 535 25.06 -10.91 24.30
C ILE A 535 24.50 -9.52 23.95
N ILE A 536 23.19 -9.44 23.72
CA ILE A 536 22.51 -8.20 23.32
C ILE A 536 22.48 -7.16 24.44
N SER A 537 22.57 -7.56 25.72
CA SER A 537 22.73 -6.59 26.82
C SER A 537 24.09 -5.91 26.87
N ASN A 538 25.11 -6.50 26.25
CA ASN A 538 26.49 -5.99 26.28
C ASN A 538 26.90 -5.27 24.98
N VAL A 539 25.97 -5.02 24.06
CA VAL A 539 26.26 -4.32 22.80
C VAL A 539 26.62 -2.84 22.99
N GLY A 540 27.50 -2.36 22.11
CA GLY A 540 27.93 -0.97 22.03
C GLY A 540 26.82 -0.02 21.57
N ASP A 541 27.14 1.27 21.59
CA ASP A 541 26.19 2.36 21.28
C ASP A 541 25.73 2.35 19.82
N ASP A 542 26.49 1.73 18.94
CA ASP A 542 26.20 1.53 17.51
C ASP A 542 25.08 0.51 17.26
N ILE A 543 24.64 -0.23 18.29
CA ILE A 543 23.65 -1.30 18.17
C ILE A 543 22.49 -1.06 19.13
N LEU A 544 21.28 -0.93 18.58
CA LEU A 544 20.08 -0.59 19.33
C LEU A 544 19.07 -1.74 19.31
N LEU A 545 18.70 -2.27 20.48
CA LEU A 545 17.56 -3.17 20.62
C LEU A 545 16.27 -2.35 20.60
N ARG A 546 15.40 -2.58 19.62
CA ARG A 546 14.16 -1.81 19.41
C ARG A 546 12.91 -2.53 19.90
N LYS A 547 12.93 -3.86 19.87
CA LYS A 547 11.82 -4.71 20.30
C LYS A 547 12.30 -6.11 20.62
N PHE A 548 11.71 -6.71 21.65
CA PHE A 548 11.85 -8.12 21.98
C PHE A 548 10.48 -8.79 21.96
N VAL A 549 10.40 -10.00 21.39
CA VAL A 549 9.22 -10.87 21.44
C VAL A 549 9.63 -12.29 21.80
N LEU A 550 8.87 -12.93 22.68
CA LEU A 550 8.99 -14.32 23.06
C LEU A 550 7.64 -15.00 22.84
N PHE A 551 7.67 -16.12 22.13
CA PHE A 551 6.53 -17.01 21.94
C PHE A 551 6.85 -18.37 22.53
N ASN A 552 5.96 -18.88 23.37
CA ASN A 552 6.08 -20.19 23.95
C ASN A 552 4.67 -20.77 24.21
N LYS A 553 4.63 -22.06 24.46
CA LYS A 553 3.41 -22.75 24.90
C LYS A 553 3.73 -23.42 26.21
N SER A 554 3.23 -22.86 27.31
CA SER A 554 3.59 -23.32 28.66
C SER A 554 3.16 -24.75 28.97
N ASP A 555 2.20 -25.32 28.23
CA ASP A 555 1.80 -26.73 28.29
C ASP A 555 2.80 -27.67 27.58
N ARG A 556 3.48 -27.18 26.54
CA ARG A 556 4.50 -27.90 25.76
C ARG A 556 5.63 -26.94 25.39
N PRO A 557 6.55 -26.63 26.32
CA PRO A 557 7.49 -25.54 26.17
C PRO A 557 8.41 -25.77 24.97
N LYS A 558 8.32 -24.84 24.01
CA LYS A 558 9.16 -24.73 22.82
C LYS A 558 9.40 -23.24 22.55
N PRO A 559 10.15 -22.56 23.44
CA PRO A 559 10.28 -21.12 23.37
C PRO A 559 11.07 -20.70 22.12
N ARG A 560 10.62 -19.60 21.52
CA ARG A 560 11.24 -18.93 20.38
C ARG A 560 11.20 -17.43 20.63
N ALA A 561 12.32 -16.74 20.39
CA ALA A 561 12.40 -15.31 20.59
C ALA A 561 12.89 -14.57 19.34
N GLY A 562 12.40 -13.35 19.15
CA GLY A 562 12.84 -12.42 18.13
C GLY A 562 13.40 -11.14 18.75
N TYR A 563 14.62 -10.79 18.38
CA TYR A 563 15.29 -9.55 18.76
C TYR A 563 15.36 -8.63 17.55
N TYR A 564 14.65 -7.51 17.60
CA TYR A 564 14.68 -6.50 16.55
C TYR A 564 15.74 -5.48 16.89
N ILE A 565 16.81 -5.46 16.12
CA ILE A 565 17.99 -4.65 16.33
C ILE A 565 18.11 -3.63 15.19
N SER A 566 18.64 -2.46 15.49
CA SER A 566 19.06 -1.48 14.48
C SER A 566 20.54 -1.18 14.68
N ILE A 567 21.33 -1.40 13.63
CA ILE A 567 22.77 -1.18 13.65
C ILE A 567 23.03 0.14 12.91
N LEU A 568 23.83 1.02 13.49
CA LEU A 568 24.30 2.22 12.80
C LEU A 568 25.30 1.81 11.71
N GLU A 569 25.03 2.15 10.46
CA GLU A 569 25.92 1.85 9.34
C GLU A 569 26.82 3.07 9.01
N GLU A 570 28.07 2.78 8.60
CA GLU A 570 29.08 3.78 8.19
C GLU A 570 28.83 4.43 6.82
#